data_AF-A0A146FP38-F1
#
_entry.id   AF-A0A146FP38-F1
#
_cell.length_a   1.000
_cell.length_b   1.000
_cell.length_c   1.000
_cell.angle_alpha   90.00
_cell.angle_beta   90.00
_cell.angle_gamma   90.00
#
_symmetry.space_group_name_H-M   'P 1'
#
loop_
_entity.id
_entity.type
_entity.pdbx_description
1 polymer ?
#
loop_
_entity_poly.entity_id
_entity_poly.type
_entity_poly.pdbx_seq_one_letter_code
_entity_poly.pdbx_strand_id
1 'polypeptide(L)'
;MDITCSSPFVSAPIQEMVAEPIDIVLDEPTDTCAMVEEKADEIIEAENESLDQLMIEFTRGFDPGSFVDEVSKSIPRILKDIFPGSYEHLLSMLFESDDKMHATQMKLEEWLLKRYPQILNKIDTERQETNITDETYFGAEIEVLRKMVAFLRKESDKPVFWLNARRASPIKAREQLEASIRVIELFKSDVMIAMKMDTEDRKIYNPLPVSTERTALLSIKQLRIDACKASLSWEGYMDSAIVFTSFFHAYKAYTCVHKPDKARAWGWLPPQGLAPPRLSAEIAQVGDLVKWDFEHENSAFDLLLKTALWLGMARGLPAVHLFCDVARLFTTHKPSPTANEPYIRFLRHLAQTRVSIAGIKSTPPTPVPFKGSDENTNRGYFEDVFDSDKILEKDLTKTLSLLAMNTNDFKLSATPPKYSFRKKAKMIEQACVVEENHTKKWPQKDPASQGN
;
A
#
# COMPACT_ATOMS: atom_id res chain seq x y z
N MET A 1 18.15 73.40 -46.07
CA MET A 1 18.60 74.67 -45.49
C MET A 1 17.56 75.06 -44.44
N ASP A 2 17.80 75.11 -43.14
CA ASP A 2 18.91 74.70 -42.29
C ASP A 2 18.35 74.62 -40.85
N ILE A 3 18.76 73.55 -40.14
CA ILE A 3 19.34 73.48 -38.78
C ILE A 3 18.70 74.38 -37.70
N THR A 4 18.16 73.86 -36.58
CA THR A 4 18.84 73.41 -35.31
C THR A 4 17.71 73.15 -34.28
N CYS A 5 17.80 72.37 -33.18
CA CYS A 5 18.67 71.33 -32.65
C CYS A 5 18.11 71.00 -31.23
N SER A 6 18.36 69.77 -30.73
CA SER A 6 18.49 69.36 -29.31
C SER A 6 17.25 69.16 -28.39
N SER A 7 16.87 67.87 -28.22
CA SER A 7 16.75 67.01 -27.00
C SER A 7 16.71 67.63 -25.57
N PRO A 8 16.24 66.96 -24.49
CA PRO A 8 15.97 65.51 -24.36
C PRO A 8 14.75 65.05 -23.54
N PHE A 9 14.50 63.74 -23.67
CA PHE A 9 13.83 62.86 -22.72
C PHE A 9 14.15 63.17 -21.24
N VAL A 10 13.12 63.17 -20.39
CA VAL A 10 13.24 62.83 -18.97
C VAL A 10 12.13 61.84 -18.62
N SER A 11 12.57 60.68 -18.17
CA SER A 11 11.82 59.53 -17.68
C SER A 11 11.04 59.88 -16.41
N ALA A 12 9.74 59.58 -16.37
CA ALA A 12 8.99 59.60 -15.12
C ALA A 12 9.47 58.45 -14.22
N PRO A 13 9.70 58.68 -12.92
CA PRO A 13 10.25 57.64 -12.04
C PRO A 13 9.19 56.58 -11.74
N ILE A 14 9.59 55.32 -11.89
CA ILE A 14 8.90 54.16 -11.35
C ILE A 14 8.91 54.32 -9.83
N GLN A 15 7.74 54.55 -9.22
CA GLN A 15 7.59 54.38 -7.79
C GLN A 15 7.68 52.88 -7.48
N GLU A 16 8.82 52.44 -6.95
CA GLU A 16 8.89 51.21 -6.18
C GLU A 16 7.96 51.36 -4.98
N MET A 17 6.79 50.71 -5.03
CA MET A 17 6.04 50.42 -3.82
C MET A 17 6.83 49.38 -3.03
N VAL A 18 7.64 49.86 -2.09
CA VAL A 18 8.17 49.04 -1.01
C VAL A 18 6.95 48.58 -0.20
N ALA A 19 6.57 47.32 -0.36
CA ALA A 19 5.56 46.72 0.50
C ALA A 19 6.14 46.69 1.93
N GLU A 20 5.54 47.48 2.81
CA GLU A 20 5.83 47.37 4.25
C GLU A 20 5.59 45.92 4.70
N PRO A 21 6.40 45.39 5.62
CA PRO A 21 6.17 44.07 6.18
C PRO A 21 4.78 44.09 6.81
N ILE A 22 3.89 43.23 6.32
CA ILE A 22 2.61 42.96 6.96
C ILE A 22 2.96 42.33 8.31
N ASP A 23 2.91 43.13 9.37
CA ASP A 23 2.98 42.65 10.74
C ASP A 23 1.68 41.87 10.99
N ILE A 24 1.75 40.55 10.78
CA ILE A 24 0.72 39.65 11.27
C ILE A 24 0.85 39.69 12.79
N VAL A 25 0.01 40.50 13.44
CA VAL A 25 -0.20 40.43 14.88
C VAL A 25 -0.68 39.00 15.16
N LEU A 26 0.24 38.16 15.61
CA LEU A 26 -0.10 36.94 16.32
C LEU A 26 -0.73 37.42 17.62
N ASP A 27 -2.07 37.40 17.70
CA ASP A 27 -2.78 37.58 18.95
C ASP A 27 -2.09 36.70 20.00
N GLU A 28 -1.73 37.30 21.15
CA GLU A 28 -1.17 36.57 22.27
C GLU A 28 -2.08 35.36 22.57
N PRO A 29 -1.52 34.15 22.78
CA PRO A 29 -2.31 32.96 22.99
C PRO A 29 -3.21 33.20 24.20
N THR A 30 -4.51 33.29 23.95
CA THR A 30 -5.51 33.34 25.03
C THR A 30 -5.33 32.07 25.87
N ASP A 31 -5.40 32.17 27.20
CA ASP A 31 -5.18 31.05 28.15
C ASP A 31 -5.96 29.77 27.77
N THR A 32 -7.10 29.91 27.08
CA THR A 32 -7.90 28.80 26.57
C THR A 32 -7.27 28.07 25.38
N CYS A 33 -6.55 28.75 24.48
CA CYS A 33 -5.83 28.12 23.37
C CYS A 33 -4.59 27.38 23.87
N ALA A 34 -3.85 27.98 24.81
CA ALA A 34 -2.68 27.36 25.42
C ALA A 34 -3.02 26.04 26.15
N MET A 35 -4.13 26.01 26.90
CA MET A 35 -4.59 24.76 27.55
C MET A 35 -5.09 23.68 26.57
N VAL A 36 -5.57 24.06 25.38
CA VAL A 36 -6.00 23.09 24.35
C VAL A 36 -4.79 22.50 23.65
N GLU A 37 -3.75 23.29 23.41
CA GLU A 37 -2.48 22.83 22.85
C GLU A 37 -1.73 21.92 23.83
N GLU A 38 -1.63 22.29 25.11
CA GLU A 38 -1.00 21.46 26.15
C GLU A 38 -1.68 20.09 26.28
N LYS A 39 -3.02 20.07 26.31
CA LYS A 39 -3.78 18.80 26.31
C LYS A 39 -3.58 17.98 25.04
N ALA A 40 -3.43 18.62 23.88
CA ALA A 40 -3.19 17.92 22.63
C ALA A 40 -1.79 17.27 22.63
N ASP A 41 -0.79 17.96 23.17
CA ASP A 41 0.57 17.44 23.32
C ASP A 41 0.62 16.27 24.31
N GLU A 42 -0.05 16.37 25.47
CA GLU A 42 -0.19 15.25 26.43
C GLU A 42 -0.81 14.00 25.79
N ILE A 43 -1.87 14.18 24.99
CA ILE A 43 -2.50 13.07 24.25
C ILE A 43 -1.51 12.47 23.26
N ILE A 44 -0.77 13.29 22.51
CA ILE A 44 0.20 12.81 21.53
C ILE A 44 1.33 12.03 22.22
N GLU A 45 1.81 12.47 23.38
CA GLU A 45 2.82 11.76 24.16
C GLU A 45 2.31 10.41 24.66
N ALA A 46 1.12 10.35 25.27
CA ALA A 46 0.52 9.10 25.72
C ALA A 46 0.27 8.10 24.58
N GLU A 47 -0.14 8.60 23.41
CA GLU A 47 -0.33 7.80 22.20
C GLU A 47 1.02 7.28 21.64
N ASN A 48 2.10 8.06 21.77
CA ASN A 48 3.45 7.65 21.41
C ASN A 48 4.00 6.56 22.34
N GLU A 49 3.72 6.64 23.65
CA GLU A 49 4.07 5.58 24.60
C GLU A 49 3.34 4.28 24.27
N SER A 50 2.05 4.38 23.97
CA SER A 50 1.23 3.22 23.55
C SER A 50 1.73 2.61 22.25
N LEU A 51 2.15 3.44 21.29
CA LEU A 51 2.78 3.00 20.05
C LEU A 51 4.10 2.25 20.32
N ASP A 52 4.94 2.74 21.23
CA ASP A 52 6.18 2.07 21.61
C ASP A 52 5.92 0.71 22.28
N GLN A 53 4.88 0.60 23.10
CA GLN A 53 4.49 -0.65 23.72
C GLN A 53 4.05 -1.70 22.68
N LEU A 54 3.28 -1.31 21.66
CA LEU A 54 2.94 -2.22 20.55
C LEU A 54 4.17 -2.64 19.75
N MET A 55 5.10 -1.71 19.51
CA MET A 55 6.35 -2.04 18.82
C MET A 55 7.19 -3.07 19.58
N ILE A 56 7.17 -3.01 20.92
CA ILE A 56 7.82 -4.02 21.78
C ILE A 56 7.22 -5.42 21.55
N GLU A 57 5.90 -5.52 21.37
CA GLU A 57 5.22 -6.80 21.10
C GLU A 57 5.61 -7.38 19.74
N PHE A 58 5.68 -6.54 18.69
CA PHE A 58 6.13 -6.97 17.35
C PHE A 58 7.60 -7.39 17.29
N THR A 59 8.45 -6.80 18.13
CA THR A 59 9.91 -6.99 18.12
C THR A 59 10.40 -7.99 19.17
N ARG A 60 9.50 -8.66 19.89
CA ARG A 60 9.90 -9.65 20.88
C ARG A 60 10.27 -10.95 20.20
N GLY A 61 11.53 -11.36 20.33
CA GLY A 61 12.10 -12.51 19.62
C GLY A 61 12.26 -12.31 18.10
N PHE A 62 12.08 -11.08 17.60
CA PHE A 62 12.22 -10.74 16.19
C PHE A 62 12.99 -9.42 16.02
N ASP A 63 14.13 -9.49 15.33
CA ASP A 63 14.89 -8.29 14.95
C ASP A 63 14.58 -7.91 13.49
N PRO A 64 13.78 -6.84 13.26
CA PRO A 64 13.47 -6.42 11.90
C PRO A 64 14.68 -5.83 11.15
N GLY A 65 15.74 -5.43 11.86
CA GLY A 65 16.97 -4.90 11.26
C GLY A 65 17.82 -5.96 10.58
N SER A 66 17.94 -7.15 11.17
CA SER A 66 18.69 -8.28 10.60
C SER A 66 17.86 -9.20 9.69
N PHE A 67 16.54 -8.96 9.58
CA PHE A 67 15.63 -9.82 8.82
C PHE A 67 16.02 -9.97 7.33
N VAL A 68 16.61 -8.93 6.72
CA VAL A 68 17.14 -8.97 5.35
C VAL A 68 18.15 -10.12 5.16
N ASP A 69 19.05 -10.30 6.14
CA ASP A 69 20.07 -11.33 6.09
C ASP A 69 19.50 -12.71 6.45
N GLU A 70 18.49 -12.76 7.32
CA GLU A 70 17.73 -13.98 7.60
C GLU A 70 17.02 -14.50 6.34
N VAL A 71 16.28 -13.64 5.63
CA VAL A 71 15.63 -13.98 4.35
C VAL A 71 16.66 -14.52 3.35
N SER A 72 17.77 -13.81 3.18
CA SER A 72 18.82 -14.17 2.23
C SER A 72 19.44 -15.55 2.51
N LYS A 73 19.59 -15.92 3.79
CA LYS A 73 20.14 -17.22 4.22
C LYS A 73 19.11 -18.35 4.17
N SER A 74 17.85 -18.06 4.49
CA SER A 74 16.80 -19.07 4.64
C SER A 74 16.22 -19.52 3.30
N ILE A 75 16.04 -18.60 2.34
CA ILE A 75 15.38 -18.90 1.05
C ILE A 75 16.00 -20.11 0.32
N PRO A 76 17.33 -20.21 0.11
CA PRO A 76 17.91 -21.36 -0.59
C PRO A 76 17.63 -22.72 0.07
N ARG A 77 17.46 -22.75 1.40
CA ARG A 77 17.13 -23.97 2.14
C ARG A 77 15.65 -24.30 2.02
N ILE A 78 14.78 -23.29 2.16
CA ILE A 78 13.32 -23.44 2.11
C ILE A 78 12.88 -23.96 0.74
N LEU A 79 13.46 -23.46 -0.35
CA LEU A 79 13.02 -23.79 -1.71
C LEU A 79 13.39 -25.22 -2.19
N LYS A 80 14.00 -26.06 -1.36
CA LYS A 80 14.40 -27.43 -1.73
C LYS A 80 13.20 -28.35 -2.00
N ASP A 81 12.15 -28.20 -1.22
CA ASP A 81 10.97 -29.09 -1.25
C ASP A 81 9.74 -28.41 -1.90
N ILE A 82 9.98 -27.38 -2.69
CA ILE A 82 8.93 -26.58 -3.35
C ILE A 82 8.06 -27.43 -4.29
N PHE A 83 6.75 -27.19 -4.23
CA PHE A 83 5.77 -27.72 -5.18
C PHE A 83 4.72 -26.65 -5.52
N PRO A 84 3.95 -26.80 -6.61
CA PRO A 84 2.99 -25.79 -7.01
C PRO A 84 1.93 -25.57 -5.93
N GLY A 85 1.79 -24.32 -5.50
CA GLY A 85 0.84 -23.92 -4.46
C GLY A 85 1.35 -24.12 -3.03
N SER A 86 2.62 -24.49 -2.84
CA SER A 86 3.20 -24.59 -1.51
C SER A 86 3.54 -23.24 -0.90
N TYR A 87 3.66 -23.11 0.42
CA TYR A 87 4.15 -21.86 1.02
C TYR A 87 5.53 -21.44 0.51
N GLU A 88 6.40 -22.41 0.22
CA GLU A 88 7.69 -22.19 -0.42
C GLU A 88 7.54 -21.58 -1.83
N HIS A 89 6.48 -21.93 -2.56
CA HIS A 89 6.14 -21.30 -3.84
C HIS A 89 5.83 -19.81 -3.67
N LEU A 90 5.03 -19.43 -2.67
CA LEU A 90 4.80 -18.01 -2.37
C LEU A 90 6.10 -17.31 -2.00
N LEU A 91 6.92 -17.91 -1.14
CA LEU A 91 8.18 -17.31 -0.70
C LEU A 91 9.16 -17.13 -1.88
N SER A 92 9.20 -18.07 -2.84
CA SER A 92 9.91 -17.89 -4.12
C SER A 92 9.36 -16.71 -4.90
N MET A 93 8.03 -16.61 -5.05
CA MET A 93 7.35 -15.51 -5.72
C MET A 93 7.60 -14.14 -5.06
N LEU A 94 7.99 -14.08 -3.78
CA LEU A 94 8.20 -12.81 -3.08
C LEU A 94 9.67 -12.43 -2.95
N PHE A 95 10.57 -13.38 -2.72
CA PHE A 95 11.94 -13.09 -2.29
C PHE A 95 13.03 -13.45 -3.30
N GLU A 96 12.75 -14.29 -4.29
CA GLU A 96 13.71 -14.50 -5.37
C GLU A 96 13.78 -13.26 -6.28
N SER A 97 14.98 -13.00 -6.81
CA SER A 97 15.18 -12.07 -7.94
C SER A 97 14.36 -12.53 -9.13
N ASP A 98 13.97 -11.62 -10.02
CA ASP A 98 13.06 -11.92 -11.13
C ASP A 98 13.53 -13.12 -12.00
N ASP A 99 14.82 -13.23 -12.31
CA ASP A 99 15.38 -14.34 -13.09
C ASP A 99 15.22 -15.70 -12.39
N LYS A 100 15.50 -15.73 -11.08
CA LYS A 100 15.41 -16.95 -10.27
C LYS A 100 13.96 -17.35 -10.06
N MET A 101 13.10 -16.38 -9.75
CA MET A 101 11.66 -16.58 -9.68
C MET A 101 11.16 -17.17 -11.00
N HIS A 102 11.53 -16.59 -12.15
CA HIS A 102 11.15 -17.13 -13.46
C HIS A 102 11.61 -18.58 -13.66
N ALA A 103 12.85 -18.90 -13.31
CA ALA A 103 13.36 -20.27 -13.39
C ALA A 103 12.59 -21.24 -12.47
N THR A 104 12.23 -20.81 -11.25
CA THR A 104 11.41 -21.61 -10.32
C THR A 104 10.00 -21.83 -10.88
N GLN A 105 9.37 -20.78 -11.39
CA GLN A 105 8.05 -20.85 -12.02
C GLN A 105 8.02 -21.84 -13.20
N MET A 106 9.04 -21.81 -14.06
CA MET A 106 9.18 -22.77 -15.18
C MET A 106 9.30 -24.22 -14.70
N LYS A 107 10.06 -24.48 -13.63
CA LYS A 107 10.17 -25.82 -13.04
C LYS A 107 8.84 -26.32 -12.48
N LEU A 108 8.06 -25.44 -11.85
CA LEU A 108 6.75 -25.77 -11.30
C LEU A 108 5.72 -26.02 -12.39
N GLU A 109 5.75 -25.24 -13.48
CA GLU A 109 4.92 -25.49 -14.65
C GLU A 109 5.24 -26.84 -15.31
N GLU A 110 6.53 -27.16 -15.49
CA GLU A 110 6.95 -28.46 -16.02
C GLU A 110 6.49 -29.62 -15.13
N TRP A 111 6.57 -29.45 -13.80
CA TRP A 111 6.07 -30.43 -12.84
C TRP A 111 4.56 -30.68 -13.00
N LEU A 112 3.77 -29.62 -13.14
CA LEU A 112 2.32 -29.71 -13.34
C LEU A 112 1.98 -30.42 -14.65
N LEU A 113 2.65 -30.05 -15.75
CA LEU A 113 2.43 -30.66 -17.07
C LEU A 113 2.76 -32.16 -17.07
N LYS A 114 3.81 -32.57 -16.35
CA LYS A 114 4.17 -33.99 -16.20
C LYS A 114 3.17 -34.76 -15.35
N ARG A 115 2.60 -34.14 -14.31
CA ARG A 115 1.71 -34.82 -13.36
C ARG A 115 0.25 -34.86 -13.81
N TYR A 116 -0.23 -33.84 -14.51
CA TYR A 116 -1.63 -33.72 -14.95
C TYR A 116 -1.77 -33.45 -16.46
N PRO A 117 -1.11 -34.21 -17.35
CA PRO A 117 -1.17 -33.96 -18.79
C PRO A 117 -2.60 -34.04 -19.34
N GLN A 118 -3.43 -34.93 -18.78
CA GLN A 118 -4.82 -35.15 -19.18
C GLN A 118 -5.75 -33.95 -18.96
N ILE A 119 -5.39 -33.05 -18.04
CA ILE A 119 -6.15 -31.83 -17.76
C ILE A 119 -5.50 -30.64 -18.49
N LEU A 120 -4.18 -30.47 -18.35
CA LEU A 120 -3.50 -29.26 -18.81
C LEU A 120 -3.22 -29.18 -20.31
N ASN A 121 -3.30 -30.31 -21.03
CA ASN A 121 -3.19 -30.34 -22.50
C ASN A 121 -4.53 -30.10 -23.20
N LYS A 122 -5.65 -30.04 -22.46
CA LYS A 122 -6.93 -29.66 -23.03
C LYS A 122 -6.92 -28.16 -23.34
N ILE A 123 -7.33 -27.80 -24.56
CA ILE A 123 -7.55 -26.40 -24.93
C ILE A 123 -8.79 -25.93 -24.17
N ASP A 124 -8.61 -24.91 -23.35
CA ASP A 124 -9.67 -24.35 -22.53
C ASP A 124 -10.44 -23.30 -23.35
N THR A 125 -11.68 -23.60 -23.73
CA THR A 125 -12.44 -22.79 -24.68
C THR A 125 -13.24 -21.65 -24.05
N GLU A 126 -13.36 -21.54 -22.72
CA GLU A 126 -14.25 -20.56 -22.10
C GLU A 126 -13.65 -19.92 -20.84
N ARG A 127 -12.92 -18.80 -21.01
CA ARG A 127 -12.62 -17.87 -19.91
C ARG A 127 -13.71 -16.80 -19.84
N GLN A 128 -14.38 -16.68 -18.70
CA GLN A 128 -15.35 -15.60 -18.45
C GLN A 128 -14.62 -14.28 -18.17
N GLU A 129 -15.20 -13.13 -18.55
CA GLU A 129 -14.60 -11.80 -18.31
C GLU A 129 -14.32 -11.51 -16.82
N THR A 130 -15.18 -12.01 -15.92
CA THR A 130 -14.98 -11.90 -14.47
C THR A 130 -13.71 -12.62 -14.01
N ASN A 131 -13.35 -13.73 -14.65
CA ASN A 131 -12.14 -14.49 -14.33
C ASN A 131 -10.90 -13.67 -14.73
N ILE A 132 -10.93 -12.99 -15.88
CA ILE A 132 -9.83 -12.13 -16.33
C ILE A 132 -9.59 -10.99 -15.34
N THR A 133 -10.66 -10.38 -14.84
CA THR A 133 -10.58 -9.33 -13.82
C THR A 133 -9.93 -9.86 -12.54
N ASP A 134 -10.36 -11.01 -12.03
CA ASP A 134 -9.81 -11.60 -10.80
C ASP A 134 -8.33 -12.02 -10.96
N GLU A 135 -7.96 -12.60 -12.11
CA GLU A 135 -6.56 -12.90 -12.46
C GLU A 135 -5.71 -11.62 -12.48
N THR A 136 -6.24 -10.53 -13.05
CA THR A 136 -5.53 -9.24 -13.12
C THR A 136 -5.31 -8.65 -11.73
N TYR A 137 -6.33 -8.68 -10.86
CA TYR A 137 -6.20 -8.23 -9.48
C TYR A 137 -5.20 -9.08 -8.71
N PHE A 138 -5.25 -10.40 -8.85
CA PHE A 138 -4.29 -11.28 -8.20
C PHE A 138 -2.84 -10.98 -8.64
N GLY A 139 -2.61 -10.79 -9.95
CA GLY A 139 -1.31 -10.36 -10.46
C GLY A 139 -0.83 -9.02 -9.86
N ALA A 140 -1.74 -8.04 -9.75
CA ALA A 140 -1.44 -6.75 -9.12
C ALA A 140 -1.15 -6.89 -7.61
N GLU A 141 -1.88 -7.74 -6.90
CA GLU A 141 -1.66 -8.06 -5.49
C GLU A 141 -0.25 -8.63 -5.25
N ILE A 142 0.19 -9.57 -6.09
CA ILE A 142 1.55 -10.12 -6.04
C ILE A 142 2.60 -9.06 -6.41
N GLU A 143 2.35 -8.21 -7.42
CA GLU A 143 3.28 -7.13 -7.80
C GLU A 143 3.49 -6.14 -6.66
N VAL A 144 2.41 -5.70 -6.01
CA VAL A 144 2.48 -4.80 -4.86
C VAL A 144 3.21 -5.45 -3.70
N LEU A 145 2.91 -6.72 -3.38
CA LEU A 145 3.64 -7.45 -2.34
C LEU A 145 5.13 -7.51 -2.63
N ARG A 146 5.52 -7.87 -3.87
CA ARG A 146 6.93 -7.87 -4.30
C ARG A 146 7.58 -6.50 -4.15
N LYS A 147 6.86 -5.40 -4.42
CA LYS A 147 7.37 -4.03 -4.24
C LYS A 147 7.53 -3.66 -2.76
N MET A 148 6.61 -4.07 -1.89
CA MET A 148 6.69 -3.81 -0.45
C MET A 148 7.89 -4.49 0.22
N VAL A 149 8.23 -5.71 -0.23
CA VAL A 149 9.37 -6.49 0.28
C VAL A 149 10.66 -6.29 -0.52
N ALA A 150 10.71 -5.37 -1.48
CA ALA A 150 11.89 -5.14 -2.31
C ALA A 150 13.15 -4.77 -1.49
N PHE A 151 12.97 -4.11 -0.34
CA PHE A 151 14.06 -3.84 0.61
C PHE A 151 14.68 -5.14 1.15
N LEU A 152 13.87 -6.15 1.46
CA LEU A 152 14.33 -7.46 1.93
C LEU A 152 15.08 -8.25 0.85
N ARG A 153 14.82 -7.94 -0.43
CA ARG A 153 15.56 -8.49 -1.58
C ARG A 153 16.86 -7.74 -1.92
N LYS A 154 17.17 -6.64 -1.21
CA LYS A 154 18.29 -5.73 -1.55
C LYS A 154 18.19 -5.12 -2.95
N GLU A 155 16.96 -4.92 -3.45
CA GLU A 155 16.67 -4.35 -4.78
C GLU A 155 16.25 -2.87 -4.74
N SER A 156 16.10 -2.30 -3.54
CA SER A 156 15.65 -0.92 -3.35
C SER A 156 16.55 -0.18 -2.38
N ASP A 157 17.10 0.94 -2.84
CA ASP A 157 17.87 1.88 -2.01
C ASP A 157 16.97 2.83 -1.19
N LYS A 158 15.64 2.79 -1.43
CA LYS A 158 14.69 3.60 -0.68
C LYS A 158 14.63 3.13 0.79
N PRO A 159 14.65 4.05 1.76
CA PRO A 159 14.54 3.69 3.16
C PRO A 159 13.16 3.11 3.48
N VAL A 160 13.10 2.31 4.55
CA VAL A 160 11.84 1.84 5.13
C VAL A 160 11.30 2.92 6.06
N PHE A 161 10.06 3.36 5.81
CA PHE A 161 9.37 4.33 6.64
C PHE A 161 8.55 3.63 7.71
N TRP A 162 9.22 3.19 8.77
CA TRP A 162 8.63 2.45 9.89
C TRP A 162 7.49 3.23 10.56
N LEU A 163 6.44 2.52 11.00
CA LEU A 163 5.30 3.14 11.66
C LEU A 163 5.67 3.87 12.96
N ASN A 164 6.64 3.35 13.72
CA ASN A 164 7.15 4.00 14.92
C ASN A 164 7.91 5.33 14.66
N ALA A 165 8.23 5.63 13.39
CA ALA A 165 8.78 6.93 13.00
C ALA A 165 7.69 7.99 12.75
N ARG A 166 6.39 7.60 12.70
CA ARG A 166 5.25 8.48 12.41
C ARG A 166 4.73 9.22 13.65
N ARG A 167 5.66 9.82 14.42
CA ARG A 167 5.40 10.45 15.73
C ARG A 167 4.45 11.66 15.68
N ALA A 168 4.30 12.30 14.53
CA ALA A 168 3.36 13.40 14.32
C ALA A 168 1.90 12.93 14.14
N SER A 169 1.66 11.64 13.99
CA SER A 169 0.31 11.05 13.88
C SER A 169 0.30 9.65 14.51
N PRO A 170 0.54 9.57 15.85
CA PRO A 170 0.76 8.31 16.53
C PRO A 170 -0.50 7.45 16.59
N ILE A 171 -1.68 8.07 16.71
CA ILE A 171 -2.98 7.39 16.75
C ILE A 171 -3.16 6.48 15.54
N LYS A 172 -2.96 7.01 14.32
CA LYS A 172 -3.10 6.22 13.08
C LYS A 172 -2.08 5.07 13.02
N ALA A 173 -0.87 5.29 13.54
CA ALA A 173 0.17 4.26 13.54
C ALA A 173 -0.18 3.13 14.50
N ARG A 174 -0.66 3.50 15.70
CA ARG A 174 -1.16 2.58 16.72
C ARG A 174 -2.32 1.75 16.19
N GLU A 175 -3.35 2.40 15.64
CA GLU A 175 -4.53 1.71 15.08
C GLU A 175 -4.15 0.71 13.98
N GLN A 176 -3.21 1.06 13.10
CA GLN A 176 -2.71 0.14 12.08
C GLN A 176 -1.97 -1.07 12.67
N LEU A 177 -1.17 -0.88 13.72
CA LEU A 177 -0.49 -1.99 14.40
C LEU A 177 -1.47 -2.90 15.14
N GLU A 178 -2.41 -2.34 15.89
CA GLU A 178 -3.45 -3.11 16.59
C GLU A 178 -4.29 -3.94 15.62
N ALA A 179 -4.70 -3.35 14.49
CA ALA A 179 -5.42 -4.07 13.46
C ALA A 179 -4.55 -5.15 12.80
N SER A 180 -3.26 -4.89 12.60
CA SER A 180 -2.30 -5.87 12.07
C SER A 180 -2.16 -7.08 12.99
N ILE A 181 -2.12 -6.88 14.30
CA ILE A 181 -2.08 -7.97 15.29
C ILE A 181 -3.29 -8.90 15.11
N ARG A 182 -4.49 -8.34 15.01
CA ARG A 182 -5.72 -9.14 14.82
C ARG A 182 -5.68 -9.98 13.55
N VAL A 183 -5.15 -9.42 12.45
CA VAL A 183 -5.00 -10.14 11.17
C VAL A 183 -3.96 -11.27 11.29
N ILE A 184 -2.83 -11.02 11.97
CA ILE A 184 -1.76 -12.00 12.17
C ILE A 184 -2.25 -13.17 13.02
N GLU A 185 -2.96 -12.90 14.12
CA GLU A 185 -3.50 -13.95 14.99
C GLU A 185 -4.56 -14.80 14.28
N LEU A 186 -5.44 -14.18 13.47
CA LEU A 186 -6.34 -14.93 12.60
C LEU A 186 -5.56 -15.77 11.58
N PHE A 187 -4.53 -15.20 10.96
CA PHE A 187 -3.69 -15.90 10.00
C PHE A 187 -3.00 -17.11 10.63
N LYS A 188 -2.50 -17.00 11.87
CA LYS A 188 -1.93 -18.13 12.60
C LYS A 188 -2.93 -19.28 12.75
N SER A 189 -4.15 -18.93 13.17
CA SER A 189 -5.26 -19.86 13.33
C SER A 189 -5.62 -20.55 12.01
N ASP A 190 -5.70 -19.79 10.92
CA ASP A 190 -6.03 -20.31 9.59
C ASP A 190 -4.96 -21.28 9.07
N VAL A 191 -3.67 -20.94 9.25
CA VAL A 191 -2.55 -21.81 8.85
C VAL A 191 -2.59 -23.11 9.65
N MET A 192 -2.86 -23.05 10.96
CA MET A 192 -3.02 -24.26 11.79
C MET A 192 -4.14 -25.18 11.29
N ILE A 193 -5.26 -24.62 10.85
CA ILE A 193 -6.37 -25.39 10.28
C ILE A 193 -5.94 -25.99 8.95
N ALA A 194 -5.33 -25.18 8.08
CA ALA A 194 -4.86 -25.60 6.75
C ALA A 194 -3.73 -26.63 6.79
N MET A 195 -3.03 -26.81 7.92
CA MET A 195 -2.06 -27.90 8.13
C MET A 195 -2.70 -29.24 8.47
N LYS A 196 -3.90 -29.22 9.06
CA LYS A 196 -4.60 -30.45 9.49
C LYS A 196 -5.41 -31.04 8.34
N MET A 197 -5.96 -30.20 7.48
CA MET A 197 -6.85 -30.60 6.41
C MET A 197 -6.60 -29.75 5.15
N ASP A 198 -6.54 -30.42 3.99
CA ASP A 198 -6.60 -29.78 2.68
C ASP A 198 -7.87 -30.18 1.95
N THR A 199 -8.64 -29.19 1.52
CA THR A 199 -9.87 -29.33 0.74
C THR A 199 -9.62 -29.31 -0.77
N GLU A 200 -8.40 -28.98 -1.22
CA GLU A 200 -8.02 -28.83 -2.63
C GLU A 200 -9.00 -27.97 -3.44
N ASP A 201 -9.61 -26.95 -2.83
CA ASP A 201 -10.65 -26.10 -3.42
C ASP A 201 -10.22 -24.63 -3.57
N ARG A 202 -8.94 -24.35 -3.31
CA ARG A 202 -8.37 -23.00 -3.41
C ARG A 202 -8.50 -22.46 -4.82
N LYS A 203 -8.91 -21.20 -4.90
CA LYS A 203 -9.14 -20.46 -6.14
C LYS A 203 -8.93 -18.97 -5.91
N ILE A 204 -8.57 -18.25 -6.97
CA ILE A 204 -8.51 -16.78 -7.00
C ILE A 204 -9.83 -16.14 -7.42
N TYR A 205 -10.75 -16.93 -8.01
CA TYR A 205 -11.98 -16.42 -8.58
C TYR A 205 -13.00 -16.12 -7.48
N ASN A 206 -13.51 -14.88 -7.51
CA ASN A 206 -14.56 -14.45 -6.62
C ASN A 206 -15.89 -15.11 -7.03
N PRO A 207 -16.57 -15.83 -6.12
CA PRO A 207 -17.82 -16.52 -6.42
C PRO A 207 -19.01 -15.59 -6.70
N LEU A 208 -18.89 -14.29 -6.37
CA LEU A 208 -19.96 -13.33 -6.57
C LEU A 208 -20.13 -13.00 -8.06
N PRO A 209 -21.37 -13.00 -8.60
CA PRO A 209 -21.65 -12.54 -9.94
C PRO A 209 -21.40 -11.02 -10.05
N VAL A 210 -21.55 -10.46 -11.25
CA VAL A 210 -21.52 -9.00 -11.44
C VAL A 210 -22.65 -8.37 -10.63
N SER A 211 -22.29 -7.77 -9.49
CA SER A 211 -23.22 -7.23 -8.51
C SER A 211 -22.64 -6.04 -7.75
N THR A 212 -23.47 -5.38 -6.94
CA THR A 212 -23.05 -4.31 -6.03
C THR A 212 -22.04 -4.80 -5.00
N GLU A 213 -22.22 -6.02 -4.50
CA GLU A 213 -21.37 -6.68 -3.52
C GLU A 213 -20.00 -6.99 -4.13
N ARG A 214 -19.97 -7.54 -5.35
CA ARG A 214 -18.71 -7.77 -6.08
C ARG A 214 -17.97 -6.45 -6.31
N THR A 215 -18.69 -5.42 -6.75
CA THR A 215 -18.09 -4.10 -7.00
C THR A 215 -17.46 -3.53 -5.74
N ALA A 216 -18.15 -3.62 -4.60
CA ALA A 216 -17.62 -3.11 -3.35
C ALA A 216 -16.42 -3.92 -2.84
N LEU A 217 -16.41 -5.24 -3.03
CA LEU A 217 -15.22 -6.06 -2.74
C LEU A 217 -14.02 -5.63 -3.59
N LEU A 218 -14.23 -5.41 -4.89
CA LEU A 218 -13.17 -4.93 -5.78
C LEU A 218 -12.69 -3.53 -5.37
N SER A 219 -13.59 -2.65 -4.91
CA SER A 219 -13.21 -1.35 -4.33
C SER A 219 -12.33 -1.50 -3.09
N ILE A 220 -12.66 -2.41 -2.17
CA ILE A 220 -11.82 -2.66 -0.97
C ILE A 220 -10.45 -3.22 -1.40
N LYS A 221 -10.40 -4.15 -2.35
CA LYS A 221 -9.13 -4.67 -2.90
C LYS A 221 -8.28 -3.56 -3.53
N GLN A 222 -8.90 -2.69 -4.31
CA GLN A 222 -8.22 -1.55 -4.94
C GLN A 222 -7.68 -0.57 -3.89
N LEU A 223 -8.49 -0.20 -2.89
CA LEU A 223 -8.05 0.64 -1.77
C LEU A 223 -6.85 0.01 -1.06
N ARG A 224 -6.91 -1.29 -0.75
CA ARG A 224 -5.81 -2.02 -0.10
C ARG A 224 -4.53 -1.95 -0.93
N ILE A 225 -4.64 -2.15 -2.24
CA ILE A 225 -3.52 -2.03 -3.20
C ILE A 225 -2.95 -0.61 -3.19
N ASP A 226 -3.78 0.42 -3.21
CA ASP A 226 -3.33 1.82 -3.26
C ASP A 226 -2.74 2.29 -1.94
N ALA A 227 -3.29 1.85 -0.80
CA ALA A 227 -2.72 2.07 0.52
C ALA A 227 -1.35 1.38 0.68
N CYS A 228 -1.19 0.17 0.14
CA CYS A 228 0.10 -0.52 0.08
C CYS A 228 1.14 0.24 -0.77
N LYS A 229 0.72 0.87 -1.87
CA LYS A 229 1.62 1.73 -2.66
C LYS A 229 1.99 2.99 -1.88
N ALA A 230 1.02 3.62 -1.25
CA ALA A 230 1.21 4.84 -0.48
C ALA A 230 2.23 4.64 0.66
N SER A 231 2.21 3.48 1.32
CA SER A 231 3.16 3.12 2.41
C SER A 231 4.61 2.93 1.95
N LEU A 232 4.88 2.89 0.63
CA LEU A 232 6.25 2.96 0.09
C LEU A 232 6.85 4.36 0.18
N SER A 233 6.05 5.38 0.50
CA SER A 233 6.45 6.79 0.53
C SER A 233 6.23 7.43 1.91
N TRP A 234 7.00 8.47 2.22
CA TRP A 234 6.73 9.27 3.41
C TRP A 234 5.42 10.05 3.28
N GLU A 235 5.10 10.54 2.09
CA GLU A 235 3.98 11.46 1.85
C GLU A 235 2.60 10.79 1.87
N GLY A 236 2.52 9.49 1.56
CA GLY A 236 1.27 8.73 1.51
C GLY A 236 0.59 8.48 2.87
N TYR A 237 1.11 9.06 3.96
CA TYR A 237 0.58 8.89 5.32
C TYR A 237 -0.32 10.07 5.77
N MET A 238 -0.32 11.18 5.03
CA MET A 238 -1.13 12.36 5.38
C MET A 238 -2.61 12.13 5.04
N ASP A 239 -3.50 12.33 6.03
CA ASP A 239 -4.93 12.00 5.92
C ASP A 239 -5.83 13.17 6.36
N SER A 240 -5.60 14.33 5.78
CA SER A 240 -6.43 15.52 6.03
C SER A 240 -6.92 16.10 4.73
N ALA A 241 -8.19 16.51 4.67
CA ALA A 241 -8.77 17.14 3.48
C ALA A 241 -8.02 18.40 3.04
N ILE A 242 -7.23 19.02 3.93
CA ILE A 242 -6.37 20.16 3.58
C ILE A 242 -5.33 19.81 2.51
N VAL A 243 -4.97 18.53 2.38
CA VAL A 243 -4.02 18.06 1.36
C VAL A 243 -4.52 18.30 -0.06
N PHE A 244 -5.81 18.55 -0.27
CA PHE A 244 -6.35 18.87 -1.59
C PHE A 244 -6.12 20.33 -2.02
N THR A 245 -5.64 21.19 -1.12
CA THR A 245 -5.51 22.61 -1.39
C THR A 245 -4.15 22.96 -2.01
N SER A 246 -4.15 23.84 -3.01
CA SER A 246 -2.91 24.40 -3.59
C SER A 246 -2.05 25.11 -2.55
N PHE A 247 -2.70 25.82 -1.63
CA PHE A 247 -2.04 26.49 -0.53
C PHE A 247 -1.25 25.52 0.34
N PHE A 248 -1.85 24.39 0.74
CA PHE A 248 -1.17 23.38 1.54
C PHE A 248 0.08 22.85 0.83
N HIS A 249 -0.02 22.50 -0.46
CA HIS A 249 1.14 22.00 -1.19
C HIS A 249 2.24 23.04 -1.34
N ALA A 250 1.89 24.30 -1.64
CA ALA A 250 2.85 25.39 -1.72
C ALA A 250 3.53 25.66 -0.37
N TYR A 251 2.73 25.69 0.71
CA TYR A 251 3.23 25.94 2.05
C TYR A 251 4.07 24.77 2.59
N LYS A 252 3.66 23.52 2.34
CA LYS A 252 4.44 22.32 2.64
C LYS A 252 5.78 22.36 1.93
N ALA A 253 5.78 22.61 0.61
CA ALA A 253 7.01 22.70 -0.18
C ALA A 253 7.95 23.80 0.35
N TYR A 254 7.41 24.99 0.61
CA TYR A 254 8.18 26.09 1.20
C TYR A 254 8.76 25.71 2.56
N THR A 255 7.95 25.13 3.46
CA THR A 255 8.39 24.76 4.81
C THR A 255 9.45 23.66 4.78
N CYS A 256 9.29 22.66 3.91
CA CYS A 256 10.29 21.60 3.75
C CYS A 256 11.66 22.13 3.31
N VAL A 257 11.69 23.17 2.45
CA VAL A 257 12.94 23.76 1.95
C VAL A 257 13.53 24.76 2.95
N HIS A 258 12.72 25.66 3.50
CA HIS A 258 13.22 26.80 4.30
C HIS A 258 13.20 26.57 5.81
N LYS A 259 12.39 25.62 6.30
CA LYS A 259 12.22 25.31 7.73
C LYS A 259 12.14 23.78 7.94
N PRO A 260 13.19 23.01 7.58
CA PRO A 260 13.15 21.55 7.58
C PRO A 260 12.87 20.95 8.96
N ASP A 261 13.34 21.57 10.04
CA ASP A 261 13.10 21.06 11.40
C ASP A 261 11.63 21.19 11.78
N LYS A 262 10.99 22.31 11.41
CA LYS A 262 9.54 22.50 11.56
C LYS A 262 8.75 21.51 10.72
N ALA A 263 9.17 21.27 9.48
CA ALA A 263 8.54 20.28 8.61
C ALA A 263 8.66 18.85 9.17
N ARG A 264 9.74 18.50 9.87
CA ARG A 264 9.87 17.21 10.56
C ARG A 264 8.97 17.13 11.80
N ALA A 265 8.91 18.19 12.61
CA ALA A 265 8.02 18.26 13.77
C ALA A 265 6.55 18.05 13.35
N TRP A 266 6.15 18.61 12.20
CA TRP A 266 4.82 18.41 11.62
C TRP A 266 4.64 17.10 10.84
N GLY A 267 5.66 16.24 10.79
CA GLY A 267 5.62 14.96 10.07
C GLY A 267 5.57 15.09 8.54
N TRP A 268 5.87 16.25 7.96
CA TRP A 268 5.92 16.45 6.51
C TRP A 268 7.22 15.95 5.89
N LEU A 269 8.28 15.89 6.69
CA LEU A 269 9.54 15.25 6.37
C LEU A 269 9.82 14.08 7.33
N PRO A 270 10.53 13.04 6.87
CA PRO A 270 10.96 11.96 7.74
C PRO A 270 11.96 12.46 8.80
N PRO A 271 12.05 11.78 9.96
CA PRO A 271 13.07 12.08 10.97
C PRO A 271 14.48 11.88 10.41
N GLN A 272 15.46 12.55 11.02
CA GLN A 272 16.88 12.36 10.68
C GLN A 272 17.33 10.99 11.20
N GLY A 273 17.54 10.03 10.30
CA GLY A 273 17.89 8.66 10.64
C GLY A 273 16.66 7.77 10.82
N LEU A 274 16.31 7.06 9.74
CA LEU A 274 15.29 6.01 9.79
C LEU A 274 15.97 4.70 10.21
N ALA A 275 15.92 4.42 11.51
CA ALA A 275 16.43 3.16 12.05
C ALA A 275 15.30 2.12 12.13
N PRO A 276 15.60 0.83 11.89
CA PRO A 276 14.66 -0.23 12.18
C PRO A 276 14.31 -0.26 13.67
N PRO A 277 13.09 -0.69 14.03
CA PRO A 277 12.72 -0.99 15.41
C PRO A 277 13.73 -1.95 16.04
N ARG A 278 14.07 -1.73 17.31
CA ARG A 278 15.05 -2.58 18.01
C ARG A 278 14.35 -3.83 18.52
N LEU A 279 15.08 -4.95 18.48
CA LEU A 279 14.73 -6.18 19.18
C LEU A 279 14.44 -5.88 20.67
N SER A 280 13.24 -6.23 21.14
CA SER A 280 12.84 -5.94 22.52
C SER A 280 13.30 -7.02 23.50
N ALA A 281 13.34 -8.28 23.06
CA ALA A 281 13.93 -9.39 23.79
C ALA A 281 14.46 -10.44 22.79
N GLU A 282 15.57 -11.10 23.12
CA GLU A 282 16.17 -12.12 22.24
C GLU A 282 15.30 -13.38 22.08
N ILE A 283 14.57 -13.74 23.13
CA ILE A 283 13.81 -14.99 23.20
C ILE A 283 12.32 -14.68 23.22
N ALA A 284 11.60 -15.27 22.27
CA ALA A 284 10.14 -15.26 22.25
C ALA A 284 9.55 -16.22 23.30
N GLN A 285 8.52 -15.76 23.98
CA GLN A 285 7.73 -16.49 24.95
C GLN A 285 6.46 -17.06 24.30
N VAL A 286 5.79 -17.96 25.02
CA VAL A 286 4.48 -18.47 24.60
C VAL A 286 3.47 -17.32 24.60
N GLY A 287 2.72 -17.18 23.52
CA GLY A 287 1.78 -16.07 23.31
C GLY A 287 2.38 -14.84 22.60
N ASP A 288 3.69 -14.80 22.36
CA ASP A 288 4.28 -13.72 21.58
C ASP A 288 3.96 -13.84 20.09
N LEU A 289 3.88 -12.70 19.41
CA LEU A 289 3.46 -12.62 18.00
C LEU A 289 4.36 -13.43 17.05
N VAL A 290 5.66 -13.53 17.32
CA VAL A 290 6.63 -14.28 16.48
C VAL A 290 6.55 -15.80 16.69
N LYS A 291 5.77 -16.27 17.67
CA LYS A 291 5.66 -17.70 17.97
C LYS A 291 4.35 -18.27 17.42
N TRP A 292 4.47 -19.45 16.83
CA TRP A 292 3.33 -20.27 16.44
C TRP A 292 2.79 -21.04 17.65
N ASP A 293 1.48 -21.30 17.66
CA ASP A 293 0.82 -22.10 18.71
C ASP A 293 1.04 -23.62 18.55
N PHE A 294 1.89 -24.01 17.59
CA PHE A 294 2.24 -25.39 17.29
C PHE A 294 3.73 -25.52 17.02
N GLU A 295 4.26 -26.71 17.28
CA GLU A 295 5.63 -27.06 16.92
C GLU A 295 5.71 -27.42 15.43
N HIS A 296 6.74 -26.91 14.74
CA HIS A 296 7.00 -27.25 13.35
C HIS A 296 8.50 -27.26 13.05
N GLU A 297 8.88 -28.06 12.06
CA GLU A 297 10.25 -28.09 11.53
C GLU A 297 10.39 -27.33 10.20
N ASN A 298 9.27 -26.92 9.60
CA ASN A 298 9.28 -26.22 8.33
C ASN A 298 9.63 -24.74 8.52
N SER A 299 10.86 -24.37 8.14
CA SER A 299 11.37 -23.00 8.18
C SER A 299 10.58 -22.00 7.30
N ALA A 300 9.72 -22.48 6.39
CA ALA A 300 8.81 -21.61 5.64
C ALA A 300 7.83 -20.89 6.58
N PHE A 301 7.36 -21.56 7.65
CA PHE A 301 6.42 -20.96 8.60
C PHE A 301 7.04 -19.79 9.36
N ASP A 302 8.28 -19.94 9.83
CA ASP A 302 9.01 -18.84 10.49
C ASP A 302 9.12 -17.64 9.55
N LEU A 303 9.46 -17.89 8.29
CA LEU A 303 9.63 -16.82 7.31
C LEU A 303 8.29 -16.14 6.97
N LEU A 304 7.20 -16.90 6.86
CA LEU A 304 5.86 -16.34 6.66
C LEU A 304 5.46 -15.41 7.81
N LEU A 305 5.59 -15.88 9.05
CA LEU A 305 5.18 -15.12 10.23
C LEU A 305 6.04 -13.86 10.40
N LYS A 306 7.36 -13.99 10.30
CA LYS A 306 8.28 -12.83 10.37
C LYS A 306 8.05 -11.84 9.22
N THR A 307 7.67 -12.32 8.03
CA THR A 307 7.28 -11.43 6.92
C THR A 307 6.02 -10.63 7.26
N ALA A 308 5.00 -11.27 7.84
CA ALA A 308 3.80 -10.57 8.28
C ALA A 308 4.11 -9.52 9.35
N LEU A 309 4.93 -9.86 10.35
CA LEU A 309 5.36 -8.93 11.40
C LEU A 309 6.17 -7.76 10.84
N TRP A 310 7.11 -8.05 9.93
CA TRP A 310 7.90 -7.02 9.26
C TRP A 310 7.02 -6.07 8.45
N LEU A 311 6.06 -6.60 7.68
CA LEU A 311 5.10 -5.78 6.92
C LEU A 311 4.23 -4.93 7.85
N GLY A 312 3.83 -5.46 9.01
CA GLY A 312 3.07 -4.71 10.02
C GLY A 312 3.83 -3.46 10.48
N MET A 313 5.08 -3.63 10.89
CA MET A 313 5.92 -2.52 11.34
C MET A 313 6.34 -1.57 10.20
N ALA A 314 6.63 -2.11 9.02
CA ALA A 314 7.21 -1.34 7.91
C ALA A 314 6.17 -0.63 7.04
N ARG A 315 4.96 -1.21 6.94
CA ARG A 315 3.95 -0.84 5.92
C ARG A 315 2.52 -0.75 6.48
N GLY A 316 2.25 -1.30 7.66
CA GLY A 316 0.96 -1.25 8.34
C GLY A 316 -0.08 -2.26 7.85
N LEU A 317 -1.31 -2.08 8.33
CA LEU A 317 -2.44 -3.00 8.16
C LEU A 317 -2.67 -3.45 6.70
N PRO A 318 -2.75 -2.56 5.69
CA PRO A 318 -3.08 -2.97 4.33
C PRO A 318 -2.10 -4.02 3.78
N ALA A 319 -0.82 -3.89 4.14
CA ALA A 319 0.24 -4.77 3.68
C ALA A 319 0.18 -6.15 4.34
N VAL A 320 -0.04 -6.20 5.66
CA VAL A 320 -0.22 -7.44 6.41
C VAL A 320 -1.46 -8.17 5.93
N HIS A 321 -2.57 -7.43 5.81
CA HIS A 321 -3.83 -7.98 5.32
C HIS A 321 -3.68 -8.56 3.92
N LEU A 322 -3.02 -7.86 3.00
CA LEU A 322 -2.76 -8.35 1.65
C LEU A 322 -1.89 -9.62 1.66
N PHE A 323 -0.80 -9.59 2.43
CA PHE A 323 0.12 -10.72 2.53
C PHE A 323 -0.55 -11.98 3.10
N CYS A 324 -1.27 -11.85 4.21
CA CYS A 324 -1.96 -12.97 4.85
C CYS A 324 -3.06 -13.55 3.96
N ASP A 325 -3.83 -12.71 3.26
CA ASP A 325 -4.82 -13.19 2.29
C ASP A 325 -4.19 -13.94 1.12
N VAL A 326 -3.10 -13.42 0.56
CA VAL A 326 -2.38 -14.14 -0.50
C VAL A 326 -1.81 -15.45 0.05
N ALA A 327 -1.24 -15.45 1.25
CA ALA A 327 -0.65 -16.63 1.88
C ALA A 327 -1.66 -17.75 2.10
N ARG A 328 -2.91 -17.43 2.48
CA ARG A 328 -4.00 -18.42 2.63
C ARG A 328 -4.34 -19.18 1.34
N LEU A 329 -3.95 -18.68 0.17
CA LEU A 329 -4.11 -19.38 -1.11
C LEU A 329 -3.07 -20.49 -1.32
N PHE A 330 -2.08 -20.60 -0.43
CA PHE A 330 -1.03 -21.61 -0.46
C PHE A 330 -1.21 -22.62 0.67
N THR A 331 -0.50 -23.75 0.61
CA THR A 331 -0.69 -24.88 1.51
C THR A 331 0.62 -25.59 1.86
N THR A 332 0.59 -26.45 2.88
CA THR A 332 1.67 -27.43 3.12
C THR A 332 1.43 -28.76 2.41
N HIS A 333 0.22 -29.01 1.93
CA HIS A 333 -0.14 -30.30 1.36
C HIS A 333 0.20 -30.35 -0.13
N LYS A 334 1.01 -31.34 -0.49
CA LYS A 334 1.35 -31.58 -1.88
C LYS A 334 0.10 -31.99 -2.68
N PRO A 335 -0.14 -31.41 -3.87
CA PRO A 335 -1.31 -31.74 -4.69
C PRO A 335 -1.46 -33.24 -4.96
N SER A 336 -2.66 -33.77 -4.70
CA SER A 336 -3.02 -35.16 -4.92
C SER A 336 -2.87 -35.56 -6.39
N PRO A 337 -2.44 -36.79 -6.72
CA PRO A 337 -2.41 -37.28 -8.11
C PRO A 337 -3.78 -37.20 -8.81
N THR A 338 -4.87 -37.19 -8.05
CA THR A 338 -6.26 -37.13 -8.55
C THR A 338 -6.96 -35.83 -8.17
N ALA A 339 -6.19 -34.75 -7.99
CA ALA A 339 -6.74 -33.42 -7.72
C ALA A 339 -7.77 -32.98 -8.76
N ASN A 340 -8.73 -32.16 -8.35
CA ASN A 340 -9.79 -31.69 -9.24
C ASN A 340 -9.24 -30.69 -10.28
N GLU A 341 -9.91 -30.62 -11.44
CA GLU A 341 -9.49 -29.78 -12.57
C GLU A 341 -9.42 -28.28 -12.24
N PRO A 342 -10.41 -27.67 -11.55
CA PRO A 342 -10.33 -26.26 -11.15
C PRO A 342 -9.09 -25.95 -10.30
N TYR A 343 -8.76 -26.79 -9.34
CA TYR A 343 -7.58 -26.64 -8.49
C TYR A 343 -6.28 -26.76 -9.28
N ILE A 344 -6.17 -27.76 -10.16
CA ILE A 344 -5.00 -27.92 -11.03
C ILE A 344 -4.78 -26.69 -11.93
N ARG A 345 -5.85 -26.12 -12.47
CA ARG A 345 -5.77 -24.88 -13.26
C ARG A 345 -5.36 -23.68 -12.42
N PHE A 346 -5.86 -23.57 -11.19
CA PHE A 346 -5.41 -22.57 -10.23
C PHE A 346 -3.90 -22.71 -9.93
N LEU A 347 -3.41 -23.92 -9.66
CA LEU A 347 -1.98 -24.16 -9.43
C LEU A 347 -1.13 -23.77 -10.66
N ARG A 348 -1.63 -24.04 -11.86
CA ARG A 348 -0.97 -23.59 -13.10
C ARG A 348 -0.95 -22.07 -13.21
N HIS A 349 -2.04 -21.39 -12.85
CA HIS A 349 -2.07 -19.93 -12.84
C HIS A 349 -1.03 -19.35 -11.87
N LEU A 350 -0.88 -19.93 -10.68
CA LEU A 350 0.19 -19.55 -9.75
C LEU A 350 1.57 -19.73 -10.40
N ALA A 351 1.83 -20.87 -11.06
CA ALA A 351 3.08 -21.18 -11.75
C ALA A 351 3.34 -20.34 -13.02
N GLN A 352 2.33 -19.64 -13.51
CA GLN A 352 2.41 -18.75 -14.67
C GLN A 352 2.35 -17.28 -14.29
N THR A 353 2.17 -16.96 -13.01
CA THR A 353 2.15 -15.58 -12.54
C THR A 353 3.52 -14.95 -12.81
N ARG A 354 3.52 -13.82 -13.50
CA ARG A 354 4.72 -13.01 -13.77
C ARG A 354 4.45 -11.61 -13.25
N VAL A 355 5.49 -10.97 -12.73
CA VAL A 355 5.40 -9.63 -12.17
C VAL A 355 6.15 -8.66 -13.06
N SER A 356 5.49 -7.56 -13.43
CA SER A 356 6.13 -6.46 -14.17
C SER A 356 6.73 -5.47 -13.18
N ILE A 357 7.97 -5.03 -13.41
CA ILE A 357 8.61 -3.99 -12.60
C ILE A 357 7.94 -2.62 -12.87
N ALA A 358 7.41 -2.42 -14.09
CA ALA A 358 7.07 -1.11 -14.64
C ALA A 358 5.63 -0.64 -14.42
N GLY A 359 4.71 -1.49 -13.95
CA GLY A 359 3.27 -1.19 -13.95
C GLY A 359 2.82 -0.23 -12.86
N ILE A 360 3.34 -0.39 -11.64
CA ILE A 360 2.83 0.35 -10.48
C ILE A 360 3.69 1.56 -10.15
N LYS A 361 3.14 2.77 -10.37
CA LYS A 361 3.64 4.03 -9.82
C LYS A 361 3.51 4.00 -8.29
N SER A 362 4.64 4.07 -7.59
CA SER A 362 4.71 3.99 -6.12
C SER A 362 4.30 5.28 -5.41
N THR A 363 4.26 6.40 -6.14
CA THR A 363 3.82 7.68 -5.61
C THR A 363 2.32 7.83 -5.86
N PRO A 364 1.51 8.10 -4.81
CA PRO A 364 0.14 8.51 -5.05
C PRO A 364 0.14 9.73 -5.97
N PRO A 365 -0.79 9.82 -6.93
CA PRO A 365 -0.90 11.00 -7.79
C PRO A 365 -1.09 12.22 -6.88
N THR A 366 -0.27 13.25 -7.07
CA THR A 366 -0.49 14.54 -6.40
C THR A 366 -1.89 15.01 -6.76
N PRO A 367 -2.79 15.24 -5.79
CA PRO A 367 -4.11 15.77 -6.11
C PRO A 367 -3.95 17.06 -6.90
N VAL A 368 -4.71 17.25 -7.98
CA VAL A 368 -4.65 18.49 -8.75
C VAL A 368 -5.04 19.63 -7.80
N PRO A 369 -4.10 20.53 -7.45
CA PRO A 369 -4.31 21.44 -6.35
C PRO A 369 -5.36 22.50 -6.74
N PHE A 370 -6.46 22.58 -5.99
CA PHE A 370 -7.53 23.53 -6.27
C PHE A 370 -7.07 24.98 -6.09
N LYS A 371 -7.39 25.85 -7.05
CA LYS A 371 -7.46 27.31 -6.82
C LYS A 371 -8.89 27.62 -6.41
N GLY A 372 -9.07 28.36 -5.31
CA GLY A 372 -10.37 28.62 -4.69
C GLY A 372 -11.43 29.33 -5.55
N SER A 373 -11.12 29.66 -6.81
CA SER A 373 -12.00 30.39 -7.74
C SER A 373 -12.35 29.62 -9.02
N ASP A 374 -11.86 28.41 -9.25
CA ASP A 374 -12.10 27.68 -10.50
C ASP A 374 -13.37 26.82 -10.41
N GLU A 375 -14.50 27.33 -10.92
CA GLU A 375 -15.76 26.59 -11.12
C GLU A 375 -15.61 25.32 -11.98
N ASN A 376 -14.50 25.18 -12.70
CA ASN A 376 -14.16 24.03 -13.54
C ASN A 376 -13.43 22.89 -12.81
N THR A 377 -13.32 22.94 -11.48
CA THR A 377 -12.67 21.88 -10.71
C THR A 377 -13.69 20.91 -10.09
N ASN A 378 -13.50 19.60 -10.28
CA ASN A 378 -14.36 18.54 -9.73
C ASN A 378 -14.13 18.34 -8.23
N ARG A 379 -14.14 19.41 -7.42
CA ARG A 379 -13.87 19.36 -5.98
C ARG A 379 -14.74 18.34 -5.25
N GLY A 380 -16.05 18.36 -5.52
CA GLY A 380 -16.98 17.41 -4.92
C GLY A 380 -16.68 15.94 -5.26
N TYR A 381 -16.08 15.65 -6.42
CA TYR A 381 -15.66 14.28 -6.74
C TYR A 381 -14.50 13.82 -5.86
N PHE A 382 -13.47 14.66 -5.67
CA PHE A 382 -12.31 14.29 -4.86
C PHE A 382 -12.64 14.21 -3.37
N GLU A 383 -13.50 15.11 -2.87
CA GLU A 383 -14.06 15.01 -1.52
C GLU A 383 -14.89 13.73 -1.35
N ASP A 384 -15.78 13.41 -2.31
CA ASP A 384 -16.57 12.16 -2.30
C ASP A 384 -15.68 10.90 -2.33
N VAL A 385 -14.62 10.89 -3.14
CA VAL A 385 -13.66 9.77 -3.21
C VAL A 385 -12.93 9.63 -1.87
N PHE A 386 -12.44 10.72 -1.30
CA PHE A 386 -11.74 10.73 -0.03
C PHE A 386 -12.62 10.21 1.12
N ASP A 387 -13.88 10.65 1.19
CA ASP A 387 -14.83 10.17 2.19
C ASP A 387 -15.20 8.69 1.97
N SER A 388 -15.31 8.27 0.70
CA SER A 388 -15.54 6.87 0.36
C SER A 388 -14.36 5.98 0.79
N ASP A 389 -13.13 6.41 0.55
CA ASP A 389 -11.91 5.69 0.94
C ASP A 389 -11.83 5.53 2.47
N LYS A 390 -12.24 6.55 3.24
CA LYS A 390 -12.33 6.45 4.71
C LYS A 390 -13.35 5.41 5.18
N ILE A 391 -14.49 5.28 4.49
CA ILE A 391 -15.48 4.26 4.81
C ILE A 391 -14.91 2.87 4.49
N LEU A 392 -14.28 2.73 3.33
CA LEU A 392 -13.66 1.48 2.89
C LEU A 392 -12.48 1.07 3.80
N GLU A 393 -11.69 2.01 4.33
CA GLU A 393 -10.61 1.76 5.29
C GLU A 393 -11.15 1.22 6.63
N LYS A 394 -12.28 1.76 7.09
CA LYS A 394 -12.99 1.22 8.26
C LYS A 394 -13.51 -0.19 8.02
N ASP A 395 -14.02 -0.48 6.83
CA ASP A 395 -14.46 -1.82 6.45
C ASP A 395 -13.28 -2.80 6.40
N LEU A 396 -12.16 -2.40 5.80
CA LEU A 396 -10.92 -3.19 5.79
C LEU A 396 -10.40 -3.47 7.20
N THR A 397 -10.55 -2.53 8.13
CA THR A 397 -10.11 -2.70 9.53
C THR A 397 -10.99 -3.69 10.30
N LYS A 398 -12.27 -3.81 9.93
CA LYS A 398 -13.24 -4.73 10.53
C LYS A 398 -13.16 -6.13 9.91
N THR A 399 -12.93 -6.21 8.61
CA THR A 399 -12.83 -7.46 7.86
C THR A 399 -11.40 -7.97 7.91
N LEU A 400 -11.13 -9.03 8.68
CA LEU A 400 -9.77 -9.54 8.90
C LEU A 400 -9.20 -10.40 7.74
N SER A 401 -10.06 -10.80 6.79
CA SER A 401 -9.70 -11.57 5.59
C SER A 401 -10.74 -11.32 4.49
N LEU A 402 -10.29 -11.14 3.24
CA LEU A 402 -11.19 -10.99 2.08
C LEU A 402 -11.46 -12.31 1.36
N LEU A 403 -10.91 -13.44 1.83
CA LEU A 403 -11.08 -14.76 1.19
C LEU A 403 -12.37 -15.47 1.60
N ALA A 404 -12.83 -15.29 2.84
CA ALA A 404 -14.02 -15.93 3.37
C ALA A 404 -15.28 -15.19 2.90
N MET A 405 -15.65 -15.35 1.63
CA MET A 405 -16.89 -14.79 1.09
C MET A 405 -17.77 -15.91 0.54
N ASN A 406 -18.53 -16.53 1.45
CA ASN A 406 -19.76 -17.18 1.04
C ASN A 406 -20.73 -16.09 0.55
N THR A 407 -21.49 -16.39 -0.49
CA THR A 407 -22.44 -15.48 -1.16
C THR A 407 -23.48 -14.85 -0.22
N ASN A 408 -23.61 -15.34 1.02
CA ASN A 408 -24.62 -14.93 1.99
C ASN A 408 -24.10 -13.98 3.08
N ASP A 409 -22.78 -13.77 3.19
CA ASP A 409 -22.16 -13.14 4.37
C ASP A 409 -21.56 -11.75 4.11
N PHE A 410 -21.38 -11.34 2.85
CA PHE A 410 -20.85 -10.01 2.55
C PHE A 410 -21.93 -8.93 2.75
N LYS A 411 -21.87 -8.24 3.89
CA LYS A 411 -22.68 -7.07 4.18
C LYS A 411 -21.78 -5.85 4.33
N LEU A 412 -21.94 -4.87 3.43
CA LEU A 412 -21.31 -3.57 3.61
C LEU A 412 -21.84 -2.92 4.88
N SER A 413 -20.97 -2.22 5.61
CA SER A 413 -21.39 -1.48 6.80
C SER A 413 -22.35 -0.32 6.45
N ALA A 414 -22.29 0.17 5.21
CA ALA A 414 -23.25 1.08 4.62
C ALA A 414 -23.42 0.80 3.11
N THR A 415 -24.65 0.93 2.60
CA THR A 415 -24.91 0.86 1.16
C THR A 415 -24.21 2.04 0.47
N PRO A 416 -23.44 1.85 -0.62
CA PRO A 416 -22.88 2.96 -1.37
C PRO A 416 -24.01 3.90 -1.81
N PRO A 417 -23.81 5.23 -1.79
CA PRO A 417 -24.86 6.16 -2.19
C PRO A 417 -25.37 5.78 -3.59
N LYS A 418 -26.68 5.56 -3.73
CA LYS A 418 -27.31 5.24 -5.01
C LYS A 418 -27.31 6.50 -5.88
N TYR A 419 -26.24 6.71 -6.64
CA TYR A 419 -26.21 7.75 -7.66
C TYR A 419 -27.00 7.28 -8.89
N SER A 420 -27.87 8.14 -9.42
CA SER A 420 -28.51 7.89 -10.71
C SER A 420 -27.44 7.74 -11.79
N PHE A 421 -27.67 6.85 -12.75
CA PHE A 421 -26.76 6.61 -13.89
C PHE A 421 -26.37 7.92 -14.59
N ARG A 422 -27.31 8.86 -14.67
CA ARG A 422 -27.13 10.20 -15.24
C ARG A 422 -26.14 11.06 -14.45
N LYS A 423 -26.10 10.93 -13.11
CA LYS A 423 -25.16 11.66 -12.25
C LYS A 423 -23.77 11.04 -12.32
N LYS A 424 -23.65 9.71 -12.38
CA LYS A 424 -22.37 9.01 -12.62
C LYS A 424 -21.77 9.34 -13.98
N ALA A 425 -22.56 9.28 -15.04
CA ALA A 425 -22.12 9.62 -16.40
C ALA A 425 -21.64 11.07 -16.49
N LYS A 426 -22.36 12.01 -15.87
CA LYS A 426 -21.98 13.42 -15.82
C LYS A 426 -20.69 13.65 -15.03
N MET A 427 -20.47 12.93 -13.92
CA MET A 427 -19.21 13.02 -13.15
C MET A 427 -18.02 12.44 -13.92
N ILE A 428 -18.21 11.33 -14.64
CA ILE A 428 -17.16 10.74 -15.50
C ILE A 428 -16.83 11.67 -16.68
N GLU A 429 -17.84 12.21 -17.36
CA GLU A 429 -17.68 13.18 -18.44
C GLU A 429 -16.93 14.43 -17.97
N GLN A 430 -17.29 14.96 -16.80
CA GLN A 430 -16.57 16.07 -16.17
C GLN A 430 -15.13 15.71 -15.79
N ALA A 431 -14.83 14.47 -15.40
CA ALA A 431 -13.47 14.04 -15.10
C ALA A 431 -12.60 13.88 -16.36
N CYS A 432 -13.16 13.34 -17.44
CA CYS A 432 -12.46 13.21 -18.73
C CYS A 432 -12.13 14.58 -19.35
N VAL A 433 -13.01 15.58 -19.20
CA VAL A 433 -12.76 16.96 -19.67
C VAL A 433 -11.58 17.63 -18.93
N VAL A 434 -11.30 17.21 -17.69
CA VAL A 434 -10.14 17.71 -16.92
C VAL A 434 -8.83 17.12 -17.47
N GLU A 435 -8.77 15.83 -17.83
CA GLU A 435 -7.59 15.21 -18.46
C GLU A 435 -7.23 15.87 -19.82
N GLU A 436 -8.22 16.20 -20.64
CA GLU A 436 -8.00 16.89 -21.93
C GLU A 436 -7.47 18.33 -21.79
N ASN A 437 -7.80 19.00 -20.69
CA ASN A 437 -7.32 20.36 -20.42
C ASN A 437 -5.89 20.39 -19.86
N HIS A 438 -5.46 19.35 -19.16
CA HIS A 438 -4.08 19.24 -18.65
C HIS A 438 -3.07 18.80 -19.71
N THR A 439 -3.47 17.99 -20.70
CA THR A 439 -2.62 17.63 -21.84
C THR A 439 -2.28 18.83 -22.74
N LYS A 440 -3.14 19.85 -22.80
CA LYS A 440 -2.91 21.08 -23.60
C LYS A 440 -2.08 22.17 -22.89
N LYS A 441 -1.82 22.07 -21.59
CA LYS A 441 -1.17 23.13 -20.78
C LYS A 441 0.21 22.81 -20.21
N TRP A 442 0.80 21.66 -20.53
CA TRP A 442 2.21 21.42 -20.26
C TRP A 442 3.07 21.73 -21.49
N PRO A 443 4.09 22.61 -21.40
CA PRO A 443 5.09 22.66 -22.44
C PRO A 443 5.85 21.33 -22.44
N GLN A 444 5.64 20.51 -23.47
CA GLN A 444 6.59 19.47 -23.84
C GLN A 444 7.89 20.19 -24.24
N LYS A 445 8.80 20.40 -23.28
CA LYS A 445 10.21 20.58 -23.62
C LYS A 445 10.79 19.19 -23.83
N ASP A 446 10.94 18.83 -25.09
CA ASP A 446 11.75 17.68 -25.50
C ASP A 446 13.17 17.84 -24.95
N PRO A 447 13.71 16.88 -24.19
CA PRO A 447 15.10 16.91 -23.70
C PRO A 447 16.16 16.78 -24.82
N ALA A 448 15.77 16.69 -26.08
CA ALA A 448 16.67 16.47 -27.22
C ALA A 448 17.01 17.73 -28.03
N SER A 449 16.67 18.93 -27.54
CA SER A 449 16.92 20.19 -28.28
C SER A 449 17.83 21.16 -27.51
N GLN A 450 18.98 20.66 -27.03
CA GLN A 450 20.16 21.50 -26.82
C GLN A 450 21.39 20.74 -27.31
N GLY A 451 21.70 20.98 -28.58
CA GLY A 451 22.84 20.42 -29.30
C GLY A 451 22.98 21.17 -30.61
N ASN A 452 23.52 22.39 -30.53
CA ASN A 452 24.42 23.02 -31.49
C ASN A 452 24.96 24.32 -30.91
#